data_AF-A0A8S4DSK9-F1
#
_entry.id   AF-A0A8S4DSK9-F1
#
_cell.length_a   1.000
_cell.length_b   1.000
_cell.length_c   1.000
_cell.angle_alpha   90.00
_cell.angle_beta   90.00
_cell.angle_gamma   90.00
#
_symmetry.space_group_name_H-M   'P 1'
#
loop_
_entity.id
_entity.type
_entity.pdbx_description
1 polymer ?
#
loop_
_entity_poly.entity_id
_entity_poly.type
_entity_poly.pdbx_seq_one_letter_code
_entity_poly.pdbx_strand_id
1 'polypeptide(L)'
;MCSEHVVQEVLYSRLFIDCRISTLKWQWAGHVARRADDRWSRKVLEWRPRVGKRRVGRPPTRWSDDLRKVAGSRWMQMAGDRLGWRSLGEAYVQQWTTEG
;
A
#
# COMPACT_ATOMS: atom_id res chain seq x y z
N MET A 1 7.04 -35.52 8.75
CA MET A 1 5.96 -35.47 7.73
C MET A 1 4.77 -34.61 8.13
N CYS A 2 4.27 -34.60 9.38
CA CYS A 2 3.18 -33.67 9.75
C CYS A 2 3.61 -32.19 9.86
N SER A 3 4.85 -31.92 10.26
CA SER A 3 5.33 -30.54 10.43
C SER A 3 5.41 -29.76 9.11
N GLU A 4 5.91 -30.37 8.03
CA GLU A 4 6.04 -29.72 6.72
C GLU A 4 4.69 -29.33 6.13
N HIS A 5 3.68 -30.20 6.25
CA HIS A 5 2.33 -29.93 5.77
C HIS A 5 1.69 -28.74 6.51
N VAL A 6 1.90 -28.65 7.84
CA VAL A 6 1.45 -27.50 8.64
C VAL A 6 2.20 -26.22 8.25
N VAL A 7 3.51 -26.30 7.98
CA VAL A 7 4.27 -25.12 7.51
C VAL A 7 3.75 -24.65 6.15
N GLN A 8 3.45 -25.58 5.23
CA GLN A 8 2.92 -25.28 3.90
C GLN A 8 1.53 -24.62 3.95
N GLU A 9 0.61 -25.10 4.80
CA GLU A 9 -0.71 -24.47 4.97
C GLU A 9 -0.63 -23.08 5.60
N VAL A 10 0.25 -22.90 6.60
CA VAL A 10 0.43 -21.61 7.26
C VAL A 10 1.06 -20.59 6.31
N LEU A 11 2.06 -21.00 5.51
CA LEU A 11 2.67 -20.14 4.51
C LEU A 11 1.71 -19.81 3.35
N TYR A 12 0.95 -20.78 2.85
CA TYR A 12 -0.05 -20.55 1.79
C TYR A 12 -1.16 -19.60 2.25
N SER A 13 -1.63 -19.77 3.49
CA SER A 13 -2.63 -18.88 4.10
C SER A 13 -2.08 -17.47 4.28
N ARG A 14 -0.82 -17.33 4.70
CA ARG A 14 -0.19 -16.02 4.88
C ARG A 14 0.04 -15.30 3.55
N LEU A 15 0.61 -15.98 2.56
CA LEU A 15 0.81 -15.43 1.21
C LEU A 15 -0.52 -15.00 0.56
N PHE A 16 -1.59 -15.79 0.74
CA PHE A 16 -2.92 -15.43 0.25
C PHE A 16 -3.46 -14.15 0.93
N ILE A 17 -3.29 -14.04 2.26
CA ILE A 17 -3.72 -12.86 3.02
C ILE A 17 -2.93 -11.61 2.59
N ASP A 18 -1.61 -11.71 2.44
CA ASP A 18 -0.75 -10.59 2.08
C ASP A 18 -1.04 -10.09 0.64
N CYS A 19 -1.25 -11.00 -0.32
CA CYS A 19 -1.77 -10.69 -1.66
C CYS A 19 -3.09 -9.91 -1.61
N ARG A 20 -4.04 -10.40 -0.79
CA ARG A 20 -5.38 -9.83 -0.69
C ARG A 20 -5.32 -8.42 -0.09
N ILE A 21 -4.59 -8.24 1.01
CA ILE A 21 -4.44 -6.96 1.70
C ILE A 21 -3.75 -5.94 0.81
N SER A 22 -2.64 -6.30 0.18
CA SER A 22 -1.88 -5.41 -0.70
C SER A 22 -2.71 -4.97 -1.91
N THR A 23 -3.44 -5.89 -2.55
CA THR A 23 -4.34 -5.59 -3.67
C THR A 23 -5.43 -4.60 -3.26
N LEU A 24 -6.11 -4.84 -2.14
CA LEU A 24 -7.19 -3.97 -1.64
C LEU A 24 -6.65 -2.58 -1.27
N LYS A 25 -5.48 -2.52 -0.63
CA LYS A 25 -4.81 -1.26 -0.29
C LYS A 25 -4.53 -0.43 -1.54
N TRP A 26 -3.99 -1.03 -2.60
CA TRP A 26 -3.68 -0.35 -3.86
C TRP A 26 -4.94 0.17 -4.58
N GLN A 27 -5.98 -0.66 -4.64
CA GLN A 27 -7.26 -0.28 -5.23
C GLN A 27 -7.92 0.88 -4.48
N TRP A 28 -7.93 0.82 -3.15
CA TRP A 28 -8.47 1.87 -2.30
C TRP A 28 -7.69 3.18 -2.47
N ALA A 29 -6.36 3.12 -2.50
CA ALA A 29 -5.51 4.30 -2.74
C ALA A 29 -5.86 5.00 -4.06
N GLY A 30 -5.97 4.22 -5.14
CA GLY A 30 -6.37 4.75 -6.44
C GLY A 30 -7.79 5.32 -6.43
N HIS A 31 -8.72 4.67 -5.74
CA HIS A 31 -10.09 5.16 -5.60
C HIS A 31 -10.13 6.52 -4.91
N VAL A 32 -9.45 6.67 -3.77
CA VAL A 32 -9.38 7.93 -3.02
C VAL A 32 -8.70 9.03 -3.85
N ALA A 33 -7.61 8.72 -4.55
CA ALA A 33 -6.90 9.69 -5.39
C ALA A 33 -7.73 10.21 -6.58
N ARG A 34 -8.70 9.43 -7.07
CA ARG A 34 -9.61 9.84 -8.16
C ARG A 34 -10.87 10.53 -7.67
N ARG A 35 -11.18 10.48 -6.37
CA ARG A 35 -12.34 11.20 -5.83
C ARG A 35 -12.10 12.70 -5.83
N ALA A 36 -13.14 13.43 -6.27
CA ALA A 36 -13.20 14.89 -6.27
C ALA A 36 -14.13 15.45 -5.17
N ASP A 37 -14.64 14.60 -4.27
CA ASP A 37 -15.72 14.93 -3.33
C ASP A 37 -15.28 15.67 -2.06
N ASP A 38 -14.10 16.32 -2.06
CA ASP A 38 -13.44 17.03 -0.93
C ASP A 38 -13.52 16.31 0.44
N ARG A 39 -13.71 14.98 0.42
CA ARG A 39 -13.88 14.19 1.64
C ARG A 39 -12.58 14.13 2.43
N TRP A 40 -12.76 14.02 3.74
CA TRP A 40 -11.69 13.87 4.71
C TRP A 40 -10.67 12.77 4.35
N SER A 41 -11.10 11.69 3.69
CA SER A 41 -10.20 10.60 3.27
C SER A 41 -9.05 11.06 2.38
N ARG A 42 -9.31 11.95 1.42
CA ARG A 42 -8.27 12.53 0.56
C ARG A 42 -7.39 13.49 1.35
N LYS A 43 -8.01 14.34 2.19
CA LYS A 43 -7.30 15.29 3.06
C LYS A 43 -6.33 14.58 4.00
N VAL A 44 -6.72 13.46 4.62
CA VAL A 44 -5.88 12.65 5.52
C VAL A 44 -4.67 12.06 4.79
N LEU A 45 -4.83 11.61 3.53
CA LEU A 45 -3.72 11.06 2.74
C LEU A 45 -2.74 12.14 2.27
N GLU A 46 -3.26 13.32 1.94
CA GLU A 46 -2.45 14.48 1.57
C GLU A 46 -1.81 15.16 2.79
N TRP A 47 -2.39 14.95 3.98
CA TRP A 47 -2.00 15.64 5.19
C TRP A 47 -0.51 15.41 5.50
N ARG A 48 0.24 16.49 5.43
CA ARG A 48 1.63 16.57 5.90
C ARG A 48 1.63 17.44 7.15
N PRO A 49 1.95 16.89 8.34
CA PRO A 49 2.13 17.72 9.51
C PRO A 49 3.25 18.72 9.20
N ARG A 50 2.91 20.00 9.24
CA ARG A 50 3.89 21.08 9.17
C ARG A 50 4.33 21.38 10.60
N VAL A 51 5.66 21.41 10.77
CA VAL A 51 6.39 21.99 11.92
C VAL A 51 6.48 21.10 13.18
N GLY A 52 7.73 20.82 13.61
CA GLY A 52 8.07 20.17 14.90
C GLY A 52 8.99 18.95 14.80
N LYS A 53 9.93 18.80 15.76
CA LYS A 53 10.72 17.57 15.96
C LYS A 53 9.80 16.48 16.54
N ARG A 54 9.71 15.32 15.88
CA ARG A 54 9.01 14.16 16.46
C ARG A 54 9.84 13.54 17.57
N ARG A 55 9.17 13.02 18.61
CA ARG A 55 9.81 12.22 19.65
C ARG A 55 10.46 10.98 19.02
N VAL A 56 11.64 10.62 19.51
CA VAL A 56 12.41 9.45 19.05
C VAL A 56 11.66 8.17 19.45
N GLY A 57 11.54 7.20 18.53
CA GLY A 57 10.99 5.87 18.84
C GLY A 57 10.29 5.17 17.67
N ARG A 58 9.30 5.82 17.02
CA ARG A 58 8.58 5.22 15.88
C ARG A 58 9.25 5.60 14.54
N PRO A 59 9.45 4.66 13.61
CA PRO A 59 9.93 4.97 12.27
C PRO A 59 9.08 6.07 11.62
N PRO A 60 9.70 6.98 10.84
CA PRO A 60 8.98 8.09 10.20
C PRO A 60 8.01 7.63 9.09
N THR A 61 7.91 6.32 8.84
CA THR A 61 7.13 5.70 7.78
C THR A 61 5.65 6.03 7.89
N ARG A 62 5.10 6.61 6.83
CA ARG A 62 3.69 6.92 6.65
C ARG A 62 3.02 5.85 5.83
N TRP A 63 1.69 5.76 5.94
CA TRP A 63 0.87 4.84 5.17
C TRP A 63 1.05 4.96 3.65
N SER A 64 1.38 6.16 3.13
CA SER A 64 1.58 6.42 1.70
C SER A 64 3.02 6.28 1.23
N ASP A 65 3.95 5.91 2.11
CA ASP A 65 5.37 5.83 1.76
C ASP A 65 5.65 4.59 0.90
N ASP A 66 4.96 3.48 1.11
CA ASP A 66 5.04 2.29 0.26
C ASP A 66 4.42 2.52 -1.12
N LEU A 67 3.29 3.23 -1.20
CA LEU A 67 2.73 3.67 -2.49
C LEU A 67 3.73 4.54 -3.25
N ARG A 68 4.48 5.40 -2.54
CA ARG A 68 5.49 6.28 -3.11
C ARG A 68 6.72 5.53 -3.61
N LYS A 69 7.08 4.41 -2.98
CA LYS A 69 8.18 3.55 -3.46
C LYS A 69 7.88 3.01 -4.87
N VAL A 70 6.63 2.66 -5.16
CA VAL A 70 6.22 2.07 -6.44
C VAL A 70 5.79 3.12 -7.47
N ALA A 71 4.89 4.04 -7.11
CA ALA A 71 4.31 5.03 -8.05
C ALA A 71 4.93 6.43 -7.97
N GLY A 72 5.96 6.62 -7.14
CA GLY A 72 6.67 7.88 -7.01
C GLY A 72 5.93 8.96 -6.20
N SER A 73 6.56 10.13 -6.07
CA SER A 73 6.07 11.26 -5.26
C SER A 73 4.72 11.83 -5.74
N ARG A 74 4.42 11.67 -7.04
CA ARG A 74 3.18 12.09 -7.70
C ARG A 74 2.16 10.95 -7.84
N TRP A 75 2.21 9.92 -6.99
CA TRP A 75 1.31 8.76 -7.07
C TRP A 75 -0.18 9.12 -7.17
N MET A 76 -0.64 10.20 -6.54
CA MET A 76 -2.04 10.65 -6.63
C MET A 76 -2.43 11.11 -8.05
N GLN A 77 -1.48 11.69 -8.80
CA GLN A 77 -1.69 12.05 -10.22
C GLN A 77 -1.62 10.79 -11.09
N MET A 78 -0.65 9.91 -10.83
CA MET A 78 -0.50 8.62 -11.53
C MET A 78 -1.75 7.74 -11.37
N ALA A 79 -2.38 7.78 -10.20
CA ALA A 79 -3.64 7.10 -9.95
C ALA A 79 -4.81 7.60 -10.81
N GLY A 80 -4.69 8.77 -11.46
CA GLY A 80 -5.66 9.25 -12.44
C GLY A 80 -5.74 8.33 -13.67
N ASP A 81 -4.60 7.83 -14.14
CA ASP A 81 -4.54 6.83 -15.20
C ASP A 81 -4.87 5.45 -14.64
N ARG A 82 -6.04 4.90 -14.99
CA ARG A 82 -6.49 3.60 -14.51
C ARG A 82 -5.65 2.44 -15.02
N LEU A 83 -5.13 2.54 -16.25
CA LEU A 83 -4.36 1.46 -16.86
C LEU A 83 -2.95 1.42 -16.26
N GLY A 84 -2.27 2.57 -16.21
CA GLY A 84 -0.98 2.70 -15.53
C GLY A 84 -1.07 2.34 -14.04
N TRP A 85 -2.14 2.76 -13.35
CA TRP A 85 -2.36 2.40 -11.95
C TRP A 85 -2.54 0.90 -11.75
N ARG A 86 -3.26 0.20 -12.64
CA ARG A 86 -3.42 -1.26 -12.53
C ARG A 86 -2.09 -1.98 -12.72
N SER A 87 -1.31 -1.59 -13.73
CA SER A 87 0.00 -2.19 -14.02
C SER A 87 1.00 -2.01 -12.86
N LEU A 88 1.10 -0.79 -12.29
CA LEU A 88 1.92 -0.54 -11.11
C LEU A 88 1.44 -1.33 -9.86
N GLY A 89 0.16 -1.66 -9.81
CA GLY A 89 -0.43 -2.45 -8.74
C GLY A 89 0.10 -3.88 -8.69
N GLU A 90 0.41 -4.49 -9.83
CA GLU A 90 0.99 -5.83 -9.89
C GLU A 90 2.39 -5.85 -9.25
N ALA A 91 3.23 -4.87 -9.60
CA ALA A 91 4.54 -4.68 -8.97
C ALA A 91 4.43 -4.39 -7.46
N TYR A 92 3.43 -3.60 -7.06
CA TYR A 92 3.15 -3.35 -5.64
C TYR A 92 2.79 -4.63 -4.90
N VAL A 93 1.94 -5.50 -5.44
CA VAL A 93 1.54 -6.77 -4.80
C VAL A 93 2.73 -7.72 -4.70
N GLN A 94 3.55 -7.82 -5.75
CA GLN A 94 4.74 -8.69 -5.77
C GLN A 94 5.73 -8.36 -4.63
N GLN A 95 5.91 -7.08 -4.30
CA GLN A 95 6.79 -6.69 -3.18
C GLN A 95 6.35 -7.31 -1.84
N TRP A 96 5.03 -7.47 -1.62
CA TRP A 96 4.49 -8.01 -0.36
C TRP A 96 4.49 -9.53 -0.32
N THR A 97 4.59 -10.18 -1.48
CA THR A 97 4.65 -11.65 -1.58
C THR A 97 6.07 -12.21 -1.56
N THR A 98 7.05 -11.43 -2.02
CA THR A 98 8.45 -11.87 -2.16
C THR A 98 9.30 -11.53 -0.94
N GLU A 99 8.90 -10.52 -0.15
CA GLU A 99 9.62 -10.10 1.08
C GLU A 99 9.16 -10.87 2.35
N GLY A 100 8.30 -11.90 2.21
CA GLY A 100 7.63 -12.61 3.31
C GLY A 100 8.34 -13.85 3.84
#